data_AF-A0A2W6B0M8-F1
#
_entry.id   AF-A0A2W6B0M8-F1
#
_cell.length_a   1.000
_cell.length_b   1.000
_cell.length_c   1.000
_cell.angle_alpha   90.00
_cell.angle_beta   90.00
_cell.angle_gamma   90.00
#
_symmetry.space_group_name_H-M   'P 1'
#
loop_
_entity.id
_entity.type
_entity.pdbx_description
1 polymer ?
#
loop_
_entity_poly.entity_id
_entity_poly.type
_entity_poly.pdbx_seq_one_letter_code
_entity_poly.pdbx_strand_id
1 'polypeptide(L)' 'VVDFGTNVTADGGIVGDVEAESAAKVAGYLTPVPGGTGPITNMALLRNAFTAARLQLGLADFVLDGSPSGSSFEV' A
#
# COMPACT_ATOMS: atom_id res chain seq x y z
N VAL A 1 -10.77 5.34 7.45
CA VAL A 1 -11.23 5.04 6.08
C VAL A 1 -10.01 4.97 5.19
N VAL A 2 -9.90 3.88 4.42
CA VAL A 2 -8.83 3.67 3.45
C VAL A 2 -9.49 3.66 2.08
N ASP A 3 -9.13 4.63 1.25
CA ASP A 3 -9.74 4.89 -0.05
C ASP A 3 -8.76 4.48 -1.16
N PHE A 4 -9.13 3.45 -1.91
CA PHE A 4 -8.40 2.95 -3.08
C PHE A 4 -8.97 3.48 -4.40
N GLY A 5 -10.07 4.23 -4.33
CA GLY A 5 -10.71 4.84 -5.48
C GLY A 5 -9.75 5.75 -6.23
N THR A 6 -9.73 5.62 -7.55
CA THR A 6 -8.99 6.51 -8.45
C THR A 6 -9.90 6.82 -9.62
N ASN A 7 -10.65 7.90 -9.49
CA ASN A 7 -11.61 8.36 -10.48
C ASN A 7 -11.09 9.66 -11.10
N VAL A 8 -11.00 9.70 -12.44
CA VAL A 8 -10.57 10.89 -13.17
C VAL A 8 -11.76 11.81 -13.37
N THR A 9 -11.63 13.07 -12.95
CA THR A 9 -12.68 14.07 -13.11
C THR A 9 -12.66 14.70 -14.50
N ALA A 10 -13.74 15.37 -14.88
CA ALA A 10 -13.88 15.97 -16.22
C ALA A 10 -12.82 17.05 -16.52
N ASP A 11 -12.28 17.70 -15.48
CA ASP A 11 -11.19 18.68 -15.53
C ASP A 11 -9.79 18.06 -15.45
N GLY A 12 -9.69 16.72 -15.42
CA GLY A 12 -8.41 15.99 -15.40
C GLY A 12 -7.80 15.81 -14.00
N GLY A 13 -8.53 16.18 -12.95
CA GLY A 13 -8.19 15.86 -11.56
C GLY A 13 -8.42 14.39 -11.21
N ILE A 14 -8.03 14.01 -9.99
CA ILE A 14 -8.20 12.66 -9.45
C ILE A 14 -8.92 12.77 -8.10
N VAL A 15 -9.98 11.99 -7.93
CA VAL A 15 -10.75 11.88 -6.69
C VAL A 15 -10.92 10.42 -6.27
N GLY A 16 -11.15 10.20 -4.98
CA GLY A 16 -11.39 8.88 -4.39
C GLY A 16 -12.84 8.40 -4.55
N ASP A 17 -13.17 7.28 -3.92
CA ASP A 17 -14.55 6.76 -3.88
C ASP A 17 -15.37 7.39 -2.74
N VAL A 18 -14.69 8.04 -1.79
CA VAL A 18 -15.29 8.57 -0.58
C VAL A 18 -15.37 10.09 -0.61
N GLU A 19 -16.50 10.65 -0.17
CA GLU A 19 -16.60 12.09 0.10
C GLU A 19 -15.86 12.43 1.41
N ALA A 20 -14.72 13.11 1.28
CA ALA A 20 -13.75 13.36 2.33
C ALA A 20 -14.29 14.23 3.48
N GLU A 21 -15.08 15.27 3.19
CA GLU A 21 -15.57 16.18 4.23
C GLU A 21 -16.60 15.49 5.14
N SER A 22 -17.48 14.69 4.54
CA SER A 22 -18.45 13.89 5.29
C SER A 22 -17.75 12.80 6.12
N ALA A 23 -16.77 12.11 5.54
CA ALA A 23 -16.06 11.01 6.19
C ALA A 23 -15.17 11.49 7.33
N ALA A 24 -14.55 12.67 7.21
CA ALA A 24 -13.70 13.26 8.25
C ALA A 24 -14.44 13.55 9.57
N LYS A 25 -15.79 13.67 9.54
CA LYS A 25 -16.61 13.91 10.73
C LYS A 25 -16.77 12.65 11.61
N VAL A 26 -16.52 11.46 11.06
CA VAL A 26 -16.77 10.17 11.72
C VAL A 26 -15.50 9.31 11.80
N ALA A 27 -14.65 9.36 10.77
CA ALA A 27 -13.46 8.54 10.69
C ALA A 27 -12.33 9.07 11.58
N GLY A 28 -11.69 8.17 12.35
CA GLY A 28 -10.49 8.53 13.12
C GLY A 28 -9.27 8.86 12.25
N TYR A 29 -9.19 8.30 11.04
CA TYR A 29 -8.17 8.59 10.03
C TYR A 29 -8.77 8.44 8.63
N LEU A 30 -8.25 9.21 7.67
CA LEU A 30 -8.66 9.20 6.26
C LEU A 30 -7.43 9.25 5.36
N THR A 31 -7.38 8.38 4.35
CA THR A 31 -6.31 8.42 3.33
C THR A 31 -6.60 9.50 2.29
N PRO A 32 -5.62 10.34 1.91
CA PRO A 32 -5.84 11.34 0.88
C PRO A 32 -5.93 10.70 -0.51
N VAL A 33 -6.72 11.31 -1.39
CA VAL A 33 -6.72 11.03 -2.82
C VAL A 33 -6.62 12.36 -3.56
N PRO A 34 -5.59 12.58 -4.40
CA PRO A 34 -4.49 11.67 -4.71
C PRO A 34 -3.45 11.55 -3.57
N GLY A 35 -2.54 10.57 -3.69
CA GLY A 35 -1.35 10.46 -2.83
C GLY A 35 -1.44 9.50 -1.64
N GLY A 36 -2.58 8.83 -1.44
CA GLY A 36 -2.75 7.83 -0.38
C GLY A 36 -2.28 6.44 -0.78
N THR A 37 -3.20 5.65 -1.32
CA THR A 37 -3.03 4.20 -1.50
C THR A 37 -2.17 3.81 -2.71
N GLY A 38 -2.14 4.61 -3.77
CA GLY A 38 -1.35 4.34 -4.99
C GLY A 38 0.14 4.08 -4.74
N PRO A 39 0.86 4.97 -4.04
CA PRO A 39 2.27 4.74 -3.67
C PRO A 39 2.48 3.47 -2.83
N ILE A 40 1.55 3.12 -1.94
CA ILE A 40 1.63 1.90 -1.12
C ILE A 40 1.48 0.65 -2.00
N THR A 41 0.57 0.66 -2.97
CA THR A 41 0.41 -0.44 -3.94
C THR A 41 1.69 -0.67 -4.74
N ASN A 42 2.34 0.40 -5.19
CA ASN A 42 3.62 0.30 -5.89
C ASN A 42 4.71 -0.31 -5.00
N MET A 43 4.83 0.15 -3.75
CA MET A 43 5.79 -0.42 -2.80
C MET A 43 5.52 -1.90 -2.50
N ALA A 44 4.25 -2.28 -2.32
CA ALA A 44 3.87 -3.67 -2.07
C ALA A 44 4.23 -4.56 -3.26
N LEU A 45 3.97 -4.11 -4.49
CA LEU A 45 4.37 -4.82 -5.70
C LEU A 45 5.89 -5.00 -5.77
N LEU A 46 6.65 -3.93 -5.53
CA LEU A 46 8.12 -3.99 -5.55
C LEU A 46 8.66 -4.92 -4.46
N ARG A 47 8.11 -4.86 -3.25
CA ARG A 47 8.46 -5.78 -2.16
C ARG A 47 8.23 -7.23 -2.56
N ASN A 48 7.07 -7.54 -3.13
CA ASN A 48 6.73 -8.90 -3.53
C ASN A 48 7.61 -9.39 -4.67
N ALA A 49 7.85 -8.56 -5.69
CA ALA A 49 8.74 -8.89 -6.79
C ALA A 49 10.18 -9.14 -6.33
N PHE A 50 10.70 -8.28 -5.45
CA PHE A 50 12.04 -8.43 -4.89
C PHE A 50 12.17 -9.69 -4.02
N THR A 51 11.17 -9.95 -3.19
CA THR A 51 11.11 -11.17 -2.35
C THR A 51 11.11 -12.43 -3.23
N ALA A 52 10.28 -12.47 -4.28
CA ALA A 52 10.25 -13.59 -5.21
C ALA A 52 11.60 -13.83 -5.91
N ALA A 53 12.27 -12.76 -6.35
CA ALA A 53 13.60 -12.86 -6.97
C ALA A 53 14.64 -13.42 -5.99
N ARG A 54 14.61 -13.00 -4.72
CA ARG A 54 15.51 -13.53 -3.68
C ARG A 54 15.27 -15.02 -3.42
N LEU A 55 14.02 -15.43 -3.32
CA LEU A 55 13.65 -16.84 -3.13
C LEU A 55 14.14 -17.72 -4.28
N GLN A 56 14.03 -17.25 -5.52
CA GLN A 56 14.55 -17.96 -6.71
C GLN A 56 16.08 -18.11 -6.70
N LEU A 57 16.79 -17.19 -6.03
CA LEU A 57 18.24 -17.22 -5.87
C LEU A 57 18.70 -17.96 -4.59
N GLY A 58 17.76 -18.50 -3.80
CA GLY A 58 18.06 -19.16 -2.51
C GLY A 58 18.51 -18.18 -1.41
N LEU A 59 18.17 -16.90 -1.53
CA LEU A 59 18.48 -15.87 -0.54
C LEU A 59 17.34 -15.76 0.49
N ALA A 60 17.68 -15.59 1.77
CA ALA A 60 16.70 -15.44 2.86
C ALA A 60 15.82 -14.20 2.69
N ASP A 61 14.61 -14.25 3.26
CA ASP A 61 13.64 -13.15 3.22
C ASP A 61 14.10 -11.94 4.06
N PHE A 62 13.75 -10.75 3.59
CA PHE A 62 14.20 -9.46 4.14
C PHE A 62 13.01 -8.72 4.78
N VAL A 63 13.11 -8.43 6.08
CA VAL A 63 12.21 -7.50 6.76
C VAL A 63 12.75 -6.07 6.59
N LEU A 64 11.87 -5.12 6.28
CA LEU A 64 12.23 -3.74 5.93
C LEU A 64 12.91 -2.95 7.07
N ASP A 65 12.88 -3.46 8.30
CA ASP A 65 13.59 -2.90 9.45
C ASP A 65 15.05 -3.38 9.56
N GLY A 66 15.53 -4.18 8.61
CA GLY A 66 16.89 -4.70 8.57
C GLY A 66 17.12 -5.89 9.51
N SER A 67 16.10 -6.38 10.21
CA SER A 67 16.20 -7.63 10.96
C SER A 67 16.18 -8.83 10.00
N PRO A 68 17.02 -9.87 10.23
CA PRO A 68 16.83 -11.14 9.56
C PRO A 68 15.44 -11.65 9.90
N SER A 69 14.68 -12.11 8.89
CA SER A 69 13.44 -12.81 9.16
C SER A 69 13.75 -14.02 10.04
N GLY A 70 13.26 -14.00 11.28
CA GLY A 70 13.34 -15.14 12.17
C GLY A 70 12.73 -16.35 11.48
N SER A 71 13.50 -17.42 11.40
CA SER A 71 13.08 -18.71 10.87
C SER A 71 12.00 -19.33 11.75
N SER A 72 10.73 -19.01 11.49
CA SER A 72 9.58 -19.80 11.94
C SER A 72 8.28 -19.15 11.46
N PHE A 73 7.90 -19.44 10.22
CA PHE A 73 6.48 -19.55 9.89
C PHE A 73 6.14 -21.04 10.06
N GLU A 74 5.86 -21.44 11.29
CA GLU A 74 5.13 -22.69 11.53
C GLU A 74 3.67 -22.44 11.18
N VAL A 75 3.12 -23.34 10.37
CA VAL A 75 1.68 -23.55 10.19
C VAL A 75 1.34 -24.90 10.78
#